data_AF-A0A345T2D9-F1
#
_entry.id   AF-A0A345T2D9-F1
#
_cell.length_a   1.000
_cell.length_b   1.000
_cell.length_c   1.000
_cell.angle_alpha   90.00
_cell.angle_beta   90.00
_cell.angle_gamma   90.00
#
_symmetry.space_group_name_H-M   'P 1'
#
loop_
_entity.id
_entity.type
_entity.pdbx_description
1 polymer ?
#
loop_
_entity_poly.entity_id
_entity_poly.type
_entity_poly.pdbx_seq_one_letter_code
_entity_poly.pdbx_strand_id
1 'polypeptide(L)'
;MYDGEDHDENGLTFDQADDEQRRRAEKYAECTAQLSAAPDPAGAESLFDTGFTNGLMAIVVHEWPGQEHDARGRTLPASALLKLIEQKAADGVLAEAADAPGTYVIPEPNPVSFSWMEDGEEISLDTRIDVATLRDGLEATQHIRHARAGSSTRWLEERHIEALVALDYRQALHALSNEEENRDWERVRAEDRHSVEQAVDHLALIGDDEADRRAEAARRLHTGYHPKENPDGVELSDCPVCWRQAFSATREDELAMGQGPGQCFACGYERSPSMSYHLATIEHFKVRWGDY
;
A
#
# COMPACT_ATOMS: atom_id res chain seq x y z
N MET A 1 -5.68 4.90 -44.25
CA MET A 1 -6.86 4.02 -44.13
C MET A 1 -6.33 2.60 -43.98
N TYR A 2 -5.90 2.31 -42.76
CA TYR A 2 -5.56 0.98 -42.24
C TYR A 2 -5.70 1.15 -40.72
N ASP A 3 -6.96 1.18 -40.27
CA ASP A 3 -7.30 0.97 -38.86
C ASP A 3 -7.55 -0.52 -38.74
N GLY A 4 -6.47 -1.27 -38.48
CA GLY A 4 -6.56 -2.64 -38.04
C GLY A 4 -6.62 -2.61 -36.52
N GLU A 5 -7.83 -2.68 -35.97
CA GLU A 5 -8.01 -3.05 -34.56
C GLU A 5 -7.58 -4.52 -34.45
N ASP A 6 -6.39 -4.74 -33.88
CA ASP A 6 -5.89 -6.07 -33.56
C ASP A 6 -6.76 -6.63 -32.42
N HIS A 7 -7.78 -7.39 -32.79
CA HIS A 7 -8.61 -8.15 -31.87
C HIS A 7 -7.90 -9.47 -31.53
N ASP A 8 -7.90 -9.84 -30.25
CA ASP A 8 -7.54 -11.19 -29.84
C ASP A 8 -8.62 -12.22 -30.27
N GLU A 9 -8.31 -13.51 -30.17
CA GLU A 9 -9.19 -14.60 -30.58
C GLU A 9 -10.54 -14.66 -29.82
N ASN A 10 -10.75 -13.77 -28.83
CA ASN A 10 -11.96 -13.67 -28.01
C ASN A 10 -12.73 -12.35 -28.18
N GLY A 11 -12.26 -11.43 -29.04
CA GLY A 11 -13.00 -10.22 -29.42
C GLY A 11 -12.95 -9.08 -28.41
N LEU A 12 -11.96 -9.06 -27.51
CA LEU A 12 -11.62 -7.88 -26.72
C LEU A 12 -10.58 -7.05 -27.50
N THR A 13 -10.75 -5.72 -27.50
CA THR A 13 -9.69 -4.83 -27.98
C THR A 13 -8.56 -4.82 -26.95
N PHE A 14 -7.30 -4.65 -27.37
CA PHE A 14 -6.13 -4.57 -26.48
C PHE A 14 -6.36 -3.66 -25.26
N ASP A 15 -7.03 -2.52 -25.44
CA ASP A 15 -7.38 -1.56 -24.37
C ASP A 15 -8.35 -2.12 -23.31
N GLN A 16 -9.20 -3.09 -23.65
CA GLN A 16 -10.18 -3.67 -22.72
C GLN A 16 -9.57 -4.74 -21.82
N ALA A 17 -8.60 -5.50 -22.34
CA ALA A 17 -7.88 -6.52 -21.56
C ALA A 17 -6.95 -5.88 -20.52
N ASP A 18 -6.27 -4.78 -20.89
CA ASP A 18 -5.44 -4.00 -19.97
C ASP A 18 -6.28 -3.35 -18.85
N ASP A 19 -7.45 -2.82 -19.19
CA ASP A 19 -8.39 -2.27 -18.21
C ASP A 19 -8.96 -3.33 -17.25
N GLU A 20 -9.25 -4.55 -17.72
CA GLU A 20 -9.67 -5.64 -16.84
C GLU A 20 -8.52 -6.07 -15.92
N GLN A 21 -7.32 -6.29 -16.46
CA GLN A 21 -6.14 -6.65 -15.67
C GLN A 21 -5.89 -5.63 -14.56
N ARG A 22 -5.90 -4.33 -14.89
CA ARG A 22 -5.68 -3.25 -13.91
C ARG A 22 -6.72 -3.27 -12.78
N ARG A 23 -8.01 -3.45 -13.10
CA ARG A 23 -9.08 -3.56 -12.08
C ARG A 23 -8.89 -4.78 -11.17
N ARG A 24 -8.39 -5.89 -11.71
CA ARG A 24 -8.09 -7.09 -10.93
C ARG A 24 -6.90 -6.84 -10.00
N ALA A 25 -5.84 -6.20 -10.49
CA ALA A 25 -4.68 -5.82 -9.69
C ALA A 25 -5.05 -4.86 -8.56
N GLU A 26 -5.84 -3.82 -8.85
CA GLU A 26 -6.39 -2.89 -7.83
C GLU A 26 -7.18 -3.67 -6.76
N LYS A 27 -8.08 -4.56 -7.17
CA LYS A 27 -8.89 -5.30 -6.20
C LYS A 27 -8.07 -6.29 -5.36
N TYR A 28 -7.04 -6.88 -5.96
CA TYR A 28 -6.04 -7.66 -5.25
C TYR A 28 -5.34 -6.81 -4.19
N ALA A 29 -4.80 -5.65 -4.58
CA ALA A 29 -4.05 -4.76 -3.70
C ALA A 29 -4.89 -4.29 -2.50
N GLU A 30 -6.13 -3.84 -2.73
CA GLU A 30 -7.06 -3.44 -1.66
C GLU A 30 -7.24 -4.54 -0.59
N CYS A 31 -7.53 -5.77 -1.04
CA CYS A 31 -7.80 -6.89 -0.13
C CYS A 31 -6.53 -7.35 0.58
N THR A 32 -5.41 -7.42 -0.13
CA THR A 32 -4.13 -7.86 0.41
C THR A 32 -3.56 -6.85 1.40
N ALA A 33 -3.62 -5.54 1.11
CA ALA A 33 -3.21 -4.48 2.03
C ALA A 33 -4.04 -4.49 3.33
N GLN A 34 -5.34 -4.79 3.23
CA GLN A 34 -6.18 -4.91 4.42
C GLN A 34 -5.82 -6.16 5.26
N LEU A 35 -5.37 -7.24 4.63
CA LEU A 35 -4.89 -8.44 5.31
C LEU A 35 -3.53 -8.23 5.96
N SER A 36 -2.59 -7.58 5.27
CA SER A 36 -1.22 -7.36 5.78
C SER A 36 -1.20 -6.38 6.96
N ALA A 37 -2.10 -5.40 6.98
CA ALA A 37 -2.11 -4.35 8.01
C ALA A 37 -2.63 -4.79 9.38
N ALA A 38 -3.31 -5.95 9.50
CA ALA A 38 -3.94 -6.37 10.75
C ALA A 38 -3.71 -7.86 11.05
N PRO A 39 -3.41 -8.24 12.31
CA PRO A 39 -3.12 -9.63 12.68
C PRO A 39 -4.34 -10.57 12.64
N ASP A 40 -5.57 -10.04 12.57
CA ASP A 40 -6.82 -10.81 12.40
C ASP A 40 -7.97 -9.88 11.95
N PRO A 41 -8.03 -9.47 10.66
CA PRO A 41 -9.06 -8.56 10.20
C PRO A 41 -10.42 -9.28 10.14
N ALA A 42 -11.47 -8.59 10.56
CA ALA A 42 -12.83 -9.10 10.42
C ALA A 42 -13.13 -9.45 8.95
N GLY A 43 -13.46 -10.73 8.70
CA GLY A 43 -13.70 -11.23 7.35
C GLY A 43 -12.43 -11.54 6.56
N ALA A 44 -11.32 -11.87 7.23
CA ALA A 44 -10.05 -12.28 6.62
C ALA A 44 -10.22 -13.32 5.51
N GLU A 45 -11.11 -14.30 5.67
CA GLU A 45 -11.38 -15.33 4.66
C GLU A 45 -12.03 -14.75 3.39
N SER A 46 -12.88 -13.75 3.55
CA SER A 46 -13.49 -13.05 2.43
C SER A 46 -12.47 -12.21 1.68
N LEU A 47 -11.62 -11.50 2.42
CA LEU A 47 -10.54 -10.69 1.87
C LEU A 47 -9.52 -11.58 1.14
N PHE A 48 -9.11 -12.69 1.75
CA PHE A 48 -8.12 -13.61 1.18
C PHE A 48 -8.61 -14.18 -0.14
N ASP A 49 -9.80 -14.78 -0.18
CA ASP A 49 -10.31 -15.37 -1.41
C ASP A 49 -10.54 -14.34 -2.51
N THR A 50 -10.98 -13.12 -2.15
CA THR A 50 -11.19 -12.03 -3.10
C THR A 50 -9.87 -11.55 -3.66
N GLY A 51 -8.90 -11.25 -2.79
CA GLY A 51 -7.56 -10.83 -3.17
C GLY A 51 -6.89 -11.89 -4.03
N PHE A 52 -6.86 -13.13 -3.54
CA PHE A 52 -6.25 -14.26 -4.21
C PHE A 52 -6.85 -14.55 -5.60
N THR A 53 -8.18 -14.55 -5.72
CA THR A 53 -8.83 -14.79 -7.02
C THR A 53 -8.50 -13.67 -8.02
N ASN A 54 -8.56 -12.40 -7.60
CA ASN A 54 -8.23 -11.29 -8.49
C ASN A 54 -6.73 -11.25 -8.82
N GLY A 55 -5.86 -11.60 -7.87
CA GLY A 55 -4.42 -11.68 -8.06
C GLY A 55 -4.04 -12.70 -9.14
N LEU A 56 -4.53 -13.94 -9.01
CA LEU A 56 -4.32 -14.96 -10.04
C LEU A 56 -4.95 -14.61 -11.38
N MET A 57 -6.11 -13.96 -11.38
CA MET A 57 -6.76 -13.52 -12.61
C MET A 57 -5.89 -12.51 -13.36
N ALA A 58 -5.37 -11.49 -12.68
CA ALA A 58 -4.50 -10.49 -13.30
C ALA A 58 -3.23 -11.14 -13.88
N ILE A 59 -2.60 -12.04 -13.12
CA ILE A 59 -1.42 -12.78 -13.59
C ILE A 59 -1.76 -13.61 -14.83
N VAL A 60 -2.83 -14.40 -14.81
CA VAL A 60 -3.18 -15.30 -15.94
C VAL A 60 -3.58 -14.50 -17.18
N VAL A 61 -4.35 -13.42 -17.04
CA VAL A 61 -4.70 -12.53 -18.16
C VAL A 61 -3.44 -11.95 -18.80
N HIS A 62 -2.45 -11.58 -17.99
CA HIS A 62 -1.20 -11.02 -18.47
C HIS A 62 -0.28 -12.07 -19.13
N GLU A 63 -0.08 -13.23 -18.50
CA GLU A 63 0.82 -14.27 -19.02
C GLU A 63 0.22 -15.08 -20.17
N TRP A 64 -1.05 -15.45 -20.05
CA TRP A 64 -1.72 -16.39 -20.93
C TRP A 64 -3.15 -15.91 -21.26
N PRO A 65 -3.28 -14.81 -22.02
CA PRO A 65 -4.57 -14.24 -22.38
C PRO A 65 -5.56 -15.28 -22.93
N GLY A 66 -6.80 -15.25 -22.45
CA GLY A 66 -7.88 -16.15 -22.86
C GLY A 66 -7.93 -17.48 -22.10
N GLN A 67 -6.89 -17.84 -21.32
CA GLN A 67 -6.86 -19.10 -20.55
C GLN A 67 -7.48 -18.95 -19.15
N GLU A 68 -7.85 -17.74 -18.77
CA GLU A 68 -8.61 -17.43 -17.56
C GLU A 68 -10.10 -17.80 -17.65
N HIS A 69 -10.57 -18.18 -18.83
CA HIS A 69 -11.96 -18.55 -19.10
C HIS A 69 -12.13 -20.05 -19.37
N ASP A 70 -13.26 -20.61 -18.93
CA ASP A 70 -13.68 -21.95 -19.33
C ASP A 70 -14.22 -21.96 -20.78
N ALA A 71 -14.49 -23.15 -21.32
CA ALA A 71 -15.03 -23.31 -22.68
C ALA A 71 -16.41 -22.64 -22.91
N ARG A 72 -17.05 -22.11 -21.86
CA ARG A 72 -18.32 -21.36 -21.93
C ARG A 72 -18.09 -19.86 -21.74
N GLY A 73 -16.85 -19.39 -21.73
CA GLY A 73 -16.49 -17.99 -21.50
C GLY A 73 -16.67 -17.53 -20.06
N ARG A 74 -16.74 -18.46 -19.08
CA ARG A 74 -16.86 -18.08 -17.66
C ARG A 74 -15.49 -18.05 -17.01
N THR A 75 -15.24 -17.04 -16.20
CA THR A 75 -14.01 -16.90 -15.43
C THR A 75 -13.76 -18.13 -14.55
N LEU A 76 -12.53 -18.65 -14.60
CA LEU A 76 -12.12 -19.79 -13.81
C LEU A 76 -11.99 -19.42 -12.31
N PRO A 77 -12.36 -20.32 -11.39
CA PRO A 77 -12.10 -20.12 -9.97
C PRO A 77 -10.61 -20.22 -9.66
N ALA A 78 -10.17 -19.64 -8.54
CA ALA A 78 -8.76 -19.67 -8.10
C ALA A 78 -8.15 -21.09 -8.08
N SER A 79 -8.91 -22.10 -7.66
CA SER A 79 -8.45 -23.49 -7.66
C SER A 79 -8.19 -24.07 -9.06
N ALA A 80 -8.90 -23.58 -10.09
CA ALA A 80 -8.66 -23.96 -11.47
C ALA A 80 -7.48 -23.17 -12.08
N LEU A 81 -7.32 -21.90 -11.69
CA LEU A 81 -6.15 -21.08 -12.10
C LEU A 81 -4.85 -21.64 -11.52
N LEU A 82 -4.85 -22.12 -10.27
CA LEU A 82 -3.69 -22.83 -9.71
C LEU A 82 -3.33 -24.09 -10.50
N LYS A 83 -4.34 -24.86 -10.95
CA LYS A 83 -4.10 -26.04 -11.80
C LYS A 83 -3.56 -25.66 -13.17
N LEU A 84 -4.00 -24.51 -13.72
CA LEU A 84 -3.43 -23.98 -14.94
C LEU A 84 -1.94 -23.68 -14.76
N ILE A 85 -1.54 -23.05 -13.65
CA ILE A 85 -0.13 -22.77 -13.34
C ILE A 85 0.68 -24.07 -13.23
N GLU A 86 0.17 -25.08 -12.52
CA GLU A 86 0.81 -26.40 -12.46
C GLU A 86 0.94 -27.06 -13.85
N GLN A 87 -0.09 -26.92 -14.69
CA GLN A 87 -0.05 -27.43 -16.07
C GLN A 87 1.01 -26.71 -16.90
N LYS A 88 1.14 -25.38 -16.76
CA LYS A 88 2.19 -24.60 -17.44
C LYS A 88 3.59 -25.04 -17.02
N ALA A 89 3.78 -25.39 -15.75
CA ALA A 89 5.03 -26.00 -15.29
C ALA A 89 5.26 -27.39 -15.90
N ALA A 90 4.23 -28.24 -15.95
CA ALA A 90 4.32 -29.57 -16.57
C ALA A 90 4.62 -29.51 -18.08
N ASP A 91 4.12 -28.47 -18.77
CA ASP A 91 4.40 -28.19 -20.18
C ASP A 91 5.78 -27.56 -20.40
N GLY A 92 6.54 -27.28 -19.33
CA GLY A 92 7.87 -26.67 -19.38
C GLY A 92 7.87 -25.17 -19.65
N VAL A 93 6.71 -24.50 -19.53
CA VAL A 93 6.57 -23.04 -19.66
C VAL A 93 7.09 -22.34 -18.40
N LEU A 94 6.82 -22.91 -17.23
CA LEU A 94 7.30 -22.42 -15.94
C LEU A 94 8.32 -23.39 -15.35
N ALA A 95 9.28 -22.84 -14.61
CA ALA A 95 10.19 -23.65 -13.80
C ALA A 95 9.61 -23.84 -12.39
N GLU A 96 9.78 -25.03 -11.83
CA GLU A 96 9.60 -25.24 -10.39
C GLU A 96 10.87 -24.77 -9.66
N ALA A 97 10.69 -24.06 -8.55
CA ALA A 97 11.79 -23.55 -7.76
C ALA A 97 12.58 -24.71 -7.13
N ALA A 98 13.90 -24.73 -7.35
CA ALA A 98 14.77 -25.81 -6.86
C ALA A 98 14.84 -25.90 -5.33
N ASP A 99 14.61 -24.79 -4.65
CA ASP A 99 14.68 -24.64 -3.19
C ASP A 99 13.32 -24.83 -2.49
N ALA A 100 12.22 -24.81 -3.24
CA ALA A 100 10.86 -24.86 -2.70
C ALA A 100 9.89 -25.65 -3.61
N PRO A 101 9.75 -26.97 -3.39
CA PRO A 101 8.79 -27.78 -4.15
C PRO A 101 7.36 -27.25 -4.05
N GLY A 102 6.62 -27.26 -5.15
CA GLY A 102 5.29 -26.66 -5.25
C GLY A 102 5.28 -25.13 -5.41
N THR A 103 6.46 -24.50 -5.50
CA THR A 103 6.60 -23.10 -5.89
C THR A 103 7.01 -23.01 -7.35
N TYR A 104 6.26 -22.26 -8.16
CA TYR A 104 6.58 -22.05 -9.57
C TYR A 104 7.08 -20.63 -9.80
N VAL A 105 8.03 -20.49 -10.71
CA VAL A 105 8.71 -19.23 -11.01
C VAL A 105 8.24 -18.74 -12.37
N ILE A 106 7.64 -17.55 -12.40
CA ILE A 106 7.39 -16.81 -13.63
C ILE A 106 8.58 -15.87 -13.84
N PRO A 107 9.38 -16.08 -14.90
CA PRO A 107 10.54 -15.25 -15.15
C PRO A 107 10.12 -13.84 -15.53
N GLU A 108 10.87 -12.83 -15.07
CA GLU A 108 10.69 -11.48 -15.59
C GLU A 108 11.28 -11.34 -17.00
N PRO A 109 10.53 -10.78 -17.97
CA PRO A 109 10.99 -10.68 -19.35
C PRO A 109 12.15 -9.69 -19.52
N ASN A 110 12.34 -8.76 -18.58
CA ASN A 110 13.45 -7.80 -18.58
C ASN A 110 14.08 -7.69 -17.17
N PRO A 111 15.12 -8.47 -16.84
CA PRO A 111 15.85 -8.30 -15.60
C PRO A 111 16.45 -6.88 -15.55
N VAL A 112 16.30 -6.21 -14.41
CA VAL A 112 16.76 -4.84 -14.24
C VAL A 112 18.27 -4.86 -14.00
N SER A 113 19.04 -4.45 -14.99
CA SER A 113 20.49 -4.29 -14.84
C SER A 113 20.79 -2.90 -14.26
N PHE A 114 21.21 -2.87 -13.00
CA PHE A 114 21.68 -1.63 -12.38
C PHE A 114 23.13 -1.37 -12.79
N SER A 115 23.36 -0.45 -13.72
CA SER A 115 24.70 -0.16 -14.26
C SER A 115 25.71 0.41 -13.24
N TRP A 116 25.28 0.66 -12.00
CA TRP A 116 26.09 1.22 -10.92
C TRP A 116 26.55 0.17 -9.88
N MET A 117 26.17 -1.11 -10.03
CA MET A 117 26.73 -2.21 -9.24
C MET A 117 27.93 -2.83 -9.99
N GLU A 118 29.08 -2.90 -9.31
CA GLU A 118 30.39 -3.19 -9.93
C GLU A 118 30.52 -4.60 -10.56
N ASP A 119 29.60 -5.52 -10.29
CA ASP A 119 29.64 -6.90 -10.80
C ASP A 119 28.48 -7.28 -11.74
N GLY A 120 27.63 -6.34 -12.15
CA GLY A 120 26.53 -6.64 -13.08
C GLY A 120 25.58 -7.72 -12.58
N GLU A 121 25.46 -7.86 -11.25
CA GLU A 121 24.60 -8.83 -10.60
C GLU A 121 23.14 -8.54 -11.00
N GLU A 122 22.61 -9.37 -11.90
CA GLU A 122 21.21 -9.31 -12.31
C GLU A 122 20.35 -9.71 -11.10
N ILE A 123 19.68 -8.74 -10.49
CA ILE A 123 18.65 -9.04 -9.51
C ILE A 123 17.46 -9.57 -10.34
N SER A 124 17.28 -10.89 -10.29
CA SER A 124 16.06 -11.52 -10.78
C SER A 124 14.90 -11.04 -9.92
N LEU A 125 13.93 -10.40 -10.58
CA LEU A 125 12.64 -10.02 -10.00
C LEU A 125 11.57 -11.08 -10.30
N ASP A 126 11.99 -12.33 -10.51
CA ASP A 126 11.07 -13.40 -10.88
C ASP A 126 9.97 -13.56 -9.84
N THR A 127 8.74 -13.71 -10.33
CA THR A 127 7.60 -13.91 -9.44
C THR A 127 7.53 -15.36 -9.01
N ARG A 128 7.53 -15.59 -7.70
CA ARG A 128 7.40 -16.93 -7.11
C ARG A 128 5.96 -17.15 -6.65
N ILE A 129 5.32 -18.19 -7.16
CA ILE A 129 3.95 -18.58 -6.83
C ILE A 129 4.00 -19.88 -6.02
N ASP A 130 3.86 -19.78 -4.70
CA ASP A 130 3.75 -20.94 -3.81
C ASP A 130 2.34 -21.54 -3.90
N VAL A 131 2.13 -22.43 -4.87
CA VAL A 131 0.85 -23.05 -5.15
C VAL A 131 0.38 -23.92 -3.99
N ALA A 132 1.30 -24.58 -3.28
CA ALA A 132 0.95 -25.44 -2.16
C ALA A 132 0.36 -24.63 -1.00
N THR A 133 1.04 -23.55 -0.60
CA THR A 133 0.60 -22.66 0.49
C THR A 133 -0.67 -21.89 0.13
N LEU A 134 -0.77 -21.39 -1.10
CA LEU A 134 -1.98 -20.68 -1.57
C LEU A 134 -3.20 -21.61 -1.66
N ARG A 135 -3.02 -22.87 -2.05
CA ARG A 135 -4.06 -23.89 -2.04
C ARG A 135 -4.51 -24.23 -0.63
N ASP A 136 -3.58 -24.41 0.30
CA ASP A 136 -3.90 -24.66 1.71
C ASP A 136 -4.71 -23.51 2.32
N GLY A 137 -4.34 -22.26 2.00
CA GLY A 137 -5.10 -21.07 2.38
C GLY A 137 -6.54 -21.08 1.82
N LEU A 138 -6.72 -21.43 0.55
CA LEU A 138 -8.05 -21.54 -0.09
C LEU A 138 -8.91 -22.65 0.54
N GLU A 139 -8.31 -23.75 0.97
CA GLU A 139 -9.03 -24.80 1.69
C GLU A 139 -9.47 -24.31 3.07
N ALA A 140 -8.61 -23.57 3.79
CA ALA A 140 -8.93 -23.00 5.08
C ALA A 140 -10.14 -22.04 5.03
N THR A 141 -10.21 -21.17 4.02
CA THR A 141 -11.33 -20.22 3.85
C THR A 141 -12.65 -20.89 3.45
N GLN A 142 -12.60 -21.96 2.63
CA GLN A 142 -13.80 -22.69 2.17
C GLN A 142 -14.53 -23.41 3.31
N HIS A 143 -13.81 -23.91 4.31
CA HIS A 143 -14.42 -24.58 5.46
C HIS A 143 -15.36 -23.66 6.24
N ILE A 144 -14.97 -22.40 6.40
CA ILE A 144 -15.72 -21.37 7.13
C ILE A 144 -16.97 -20.96 6.33
N ARG A 145 -16.83 -20.74 5.02
CA ARG A 145 -17.95 -20.37 4.13
C ARG A 145 -19.06 -21.41 4.03
N HIS A 146 -18.70 -22.70 4.12
CA HIS A 146 -19.67 -23.78 3.99
C HIS A 146 -20.17 -24.34 5.33
N ALA A 147 -19.83 -23.70 6.45
CA ALA A 147 -20.20 -24.12 7.81
C ALA A 147 -19.98 -25.63 8.05
N ARG A 148 -18.97 -26.22 7.40
CA ARG A 148 -18.67 -27.65 7.52
C ARG A 148 -17.89 -27.86 8.81
N ALA A 149 -18.62 -28.09 9.90
CA ALA A 149 -18.05 -28.45 11.20
C ALA A 149 -17.46 -29.87 11.13
N GLY A 150 -16.20 -29.99 10.68
CA GLY A 150 -15.49 -31.26 10.56
C GLY A 150 -14.03 -31.12 10.97
N SER A 151 -13.71 -31.63 12.17
CA SER A 151 -12.44 -31.91 12.88
C SER A 151 -11.13 -31.13 12.66
N SER A 152 -11.00 -30.24 11.68
CA SER A 152 -9.86 -29.34 11.56
C SER A 152 -10.37 -27.91 11.44
N THR A 153 -10.41 -27.20 12.56
CA THR A 153 -10.54 -25.74 12.58
C THR A 153 -9.24 -25.17 12.05
N ARG A 154 -9.07 -25.19 10.72
CA ARG A 154 -7.94 -24.54 10.04
C ARG A 154 -8.33 -23.10 9.80
N TRP A 155 -7.48 -22.20 10.28
CA TRP A 155 -7.60 -20.76 10.10
C TRP A 155 -6.63 -20.30 9.02
N LEU A 156 -6.82 -19.09 8.51
CA LEU A 156 -5.75 -18.42 7.78
C LEU A 156 -4.56 -18.21 8.73
N GLU A 157 -3.37 -18.47 8.22
CA GLU A 157 -2.10 -18.33 8.93
C GLU A 157 -1.29 -17.23 8.21
N GLU A 158 -0.33 -16.64 8.92
CA GLU A 158 0.55 -15.59 8.37
C GLU A 158 1.23 -16.00 7.06
N ARG A 159 1.69 -17.26 6.97
CA ARG A 159 2.26 -17.83 5.74
C ARG A 159 1.35 -17.74 4.51
N HIS A 160 0.03 -17.80 4.69
CA HIS A 160 -0.92 -17.69 3.58
C HIS A 160 -0.97 -16.25 3.09
N ILE A 161 -0.93 -15.29 4.01
CA ILE A 161 -0.91 -13.86 3.70
C ILE A 161 0.42 -13.50 3.04
N GLU A 162 1.55 -13.99 3.55
CA GLU A 162 2.87 -13.81 2.95
C GLU A 162 2.94 -14.36 1.53
N ALA A 163 2.40 -15.57 1.30
CA ALA A 163 2.33 -16.15 -0.05
C ALA A 163 1.42 -15.34 -0.99
N LEU A 164 0.37 -14.72 -0.47
CA LEU A 164 -0.49 -13.82 -1.24
C LEU A 164 0.25 -12.52 -1.59
N VAL A 165 0.91 -11.88 -0.62
CA VAL A 165 1.73 -10.66 -0.81
C VAL A 165 2.85 -10.90 -1.82
N ALA A 166 3.48 -12.09 -1.80
CA ALA A 166 4.55 -12.44 -2.72
C ALA A 166 4.11 -12.47 -4.20
N LEU A 167 2.81 -12.53 -4.50
CA LEU A 167 2.33 -12.39 -5.87
C LEU A 167 2.58 -10.98 -6.43
N ASP A 168 2.60 -9.96 -5.58
CA ASP A 168 2.75 -8.56 -6.03
C ASP A 168 4.09 -8.32 -6.71
N TYR A 169 5.11 -9.17 -6.53
CA TYR A 169 6.37 -9.05 -7.28
C TYR A 169 6.18 -9.07 -8.80
N ARG A 170 5.05 -9.58 -9.32
CA ARG A 170 4.75 -9.54 -10.75
C ARG A 170 4.34 -8.14 -11.19
N GLN A 171 4.92 -7.68 -12.31
CA GLN A 171 4.55 -6.42 -12.94
C GLN A 171 3.04 -6.29 -13.22
N ALA A 172 2.37 -7.41 -13.52
CA ALA A 172 0.94 -7.46 -13.74
C ALA A 172 0.10 -7.05 -12.51
N LEU A 173 0.70 -7.12 -11.31
CA LEU A 173 0.09 -6.74 -10.05
C LEU A 173 0.62 -5.40 -9.55
N HIS A 174 1.93 -5.24 -9.24
CA HIS A 174 2.63 -4.01 -8.78
C HIS A 174 1.73 -2.85 -8.30
N ALA A 175 0.78 -3.15 -7.43
CA ALA A 175 -0.27 -2.22 -6.99
C ALA A 175 -0.38 -2.20 -5.48
N LEU A 176 0.18 -3.21 -4.80
CA LEU A 176 0.11 -3.31 -3.35
C LEU A 176 0.83 -2.15 -2.67
N SER A 177 2.05 -1.79 -3.10
CA SER A 177 2.80 -0.67 -2.51
C SER A 177 2.05 0.66 -2.66
N ASN A 178 1.50 0.93 -3.85
CA ASN A 178 0.69 2.13 -4.10
C ASN A 178 -0.55 2.17 -3.20
N GLU A 179 -1.22 1.03 -3.01
CA GLU A 179 -2.39 0.94 -2.13
C GLU A 179 -2.02 1.11 -0.66
N GLU A 180 -0.94 0.48 -0.18
CA GLU A 180 -0.42 0.66 1.17
C GLU A 180 -0.05 2.12 1.44
N GLU A 181 0.64 2.77 0.50
CA GLU A 181 0.92 4.20 0.55
C GLU A 181 -0.37 5.02 0.60
N ASN A 182 -1.36 4.75 -0.27
CA ASN A 182 -2.64 5.45 -0.29
C ASN A 182 -3.39 5.33 1.04
N ARG A 183 -3.42 4.13 1.64
CA ARG A 183 -4.07 3.88 2.93
C ARG A 183 -3.35 4.61 4.06
N ASP A 184 -2.03 4.61 4.03
CA ASP A 184 -1.21 5.38 4.96
C ASP A 184 -1.48 6.88 4.82
N TRP A 185 -1.59 7.39 3.58
CA TRP A 185 -1.98 8.76 3.27
C TRP A 185 -3.36 9.13 3.83
N GLU A 186 -4.34 8.23 3.69
CA GLU A 186 -5.68 8.43 4.23
C GLU A 186 -5.70 8.42 5.75
N ARG A 187 -4.99 7.47 6.37
CA ARG A 187 -4.85 7.37 7.82
C ARG A 187 -4.25 8.65 8.40
N VAL A 188 -3.12 9.11 7.85
CA VAL A 188 -2.44 10.33 8.31
C VAL A 188 -3.35 11.55 8.20
N ARG A 189 -4.13 11.68 7.11
CA ARG A 189 -5.10 12.78 6.96
C ARG A 189 -6.28 12.67 7.90
N ALA A 190 -6.73 11.45 8.23
CA ALA A 190 -7.79 11.24 9.21
C ALA A 190 -7.33 11.61 10.63
N GLU A 191 -6.11 11.23 11.01
CA GLU A 191 -5.49 11.59 12.28
C GLU A 191 -5.31 13.11 12.42
N ASP A 192 -4.77 13.78 11.39
CA ASP A 192 -4.61 15.24 11.40
C ASP A 192 -5.96 15.96 11.50
N ARG A 193 -6.97 15.53 10.73
CA ARG A 193 -8.34 16.08 10.82
C ARG A 193 -8.91 15.93 12.22
N HIS A 194 -8.72 14.78 12.85
CA HIS A 194 -9.17 14.55 14.22
C HIS A 194 -8.46 15.48 15.21
N SER A 195 -7.15 15.67 15.05
CA SER A 195 -6.35 16.62 15.85
C SER A 195 -6.82 18.07 15.68
N VAL A 196 -7.17 18.47 14.45
CA VAL A 196 -7.76 19.78 14.15
C VAL A 196 -9.12 19.93 14.82
N GLU A 197 -10.01 18.95 14.69
CA GLU A 197 -11.34 18.95 15.33
C GLU A 197 -11.23 19.10 16.84
N GLN A 198 -10.37 18.30 17.49
CA GLN A 198 -10.11 18.42 18.92
C GLN A 198 -9.59 19.80 19.32
N ALA A 199 -8.67 20.38 18.53
CA ALA A 199 -8.11 21.70 18.80
C ALA A 199 -9.15 22.82 18.63
N VAL A 200 -10.05 22.70 17.66
CA VAL A 200 -11.16 23.64 17.44
C VAL A 200 -12.15 23.58 18.60
N ASP A 201 -12.55 22.38 19.01
CA ASP A 201 -13.45 22.18 20.16
C ASP A 201 -12.83 22.72 21.45
N HIS A 202 -11.55 22.45 21.67
CA HIS A 202 -10.81 22.96 22.81
C HIS A 202 -10.70 24.49 22.78
N LEU A 203 -10.43 25.09 21.61
CA LEU A 203 -10.38 26.54 21.43
C LEU A 203 -11.74 27.20 21.76
N ALA A 204 -12.84 26.59 21.33
CA ALA A 204 -14.18 27.06 21.66
C ALA A 204 -14.49 26.98 23.16
N LEU A 205 -13.98 25.95 23.85
CA LEU A 205 -14.13 25.80 25.29
C LEU A 205 -13.35 26.85 26.10
N ILE A 206 -12.10 27.13 25.71
CA ILE A 206 -11.23 28.04 26.45
C ILE A 206 -11.48 29.51 26.13
N GLY A 207 -11.90 29.81 24.91
CA GLY A 207 -12.08 31.17 24.40
C GLY A 207 -10.76 31.86 23.99
N ASP A 208 -10.90 32.96 23.24
CA ASP A 208 -9.76 33.66 22.63
C ASP A 208 -8.81 34.30 23.65
N ASP A 209 -9.33 34.93 24.71
CA ASP A 209 -8.50 35.56 25.75
C ASP A 209 -7.57 34.54 26.44
N GLU A 210 -8.08 33.34 26.68
CA GLU A 210 -7.32 32.24 27.26
C GLU A 210 -6.25 31.72 26.30
N ALA A 211 -6.61 31.56 25.02
CA ALA A 211 -5.70 31.14 23.97
C ALA A 211 -4.57 32.15 23.77
N ASP A 212 -4.86 33.45 23.80
CA ASP A 212 -3.86 34.54 23.74
C ASP A 212 -2.90 34.48 24.93
N ARG A 213 -3.44 34.30 26.13
CA ARG A 213 -2.63 34.16 27.34
C ARG A 213 -1.70 32.93 27.26
N ARG A 214 -2.18 31.82 26.72
CA ARG A 214 -1.36 30.61 26.51
C ARG A 214 -0.28 30.83 25.45
N ALA A 215 -0.60 31.50 24.35
CA ALA A 215 0.38 31.84 23.32
C ALA A 215 1.50 32.75 23.85
N GLU A 216 1.15 33.75 24.67
CA GLU A 216 2.14 34.60 25.33
C GLU A 216 3.01 33.81 26.32
N ALA A 217 2.39 32.91 27.10
CA ALA A 217 3.13 32.02 27.98
C ALA A 217 4.10 31.10 27.22
N ALA A 218 3.67 30.57 26.06
CA ALA A 218 4.51 29.76 25.19
C ALA A 218 5.73 30.56 24.72
N ARG A 219 5.54 31.79 24.20
CA ARG A 219 6.67 32.65 23.79
C ARG A 219 7.66 32.92 24.90
N ARG A 220 7.18 33.16 26.12
CA ARG A 220 8.05 33.46 27.28
C ARG A 220 8.85 32.25 27.74
N LEU A 221 8.28 31.05 27.64
CA LEU A 221 8.87 29.82 28.17
C LEU A 221 9.65 29.03 27.11
N HIS A 222 9.38 29.28 25.84
CA HIS A 222 10.02 28.57 24.75
C HIS A 222 11.52 28.92 24.67
N THR A 223 12.33 27.87 24.58
CA THR A 223 13.75 27.96 24.33
C THR A 223 14.01 27.56 22.87
N GLY A 224 14.12 28.55 22.00
CA GLY A 224 14.39 28.36 20.58
C GLY A 224 15.82 27.88 20.31
N TYR A 225 16.30 28.11 19.09
CA TYR A 225 17.64 27.72 18.69
C TYR A 225 18.71 28.47 19.50
N HIS A 226 19.65 27.73 20.09
CA HIS A 226 20.85 28.32 20.67
C HIS A 226 22.09 27.47 20.35
N PRO A 227 23.12 28.00 19.65
CA PRO A 227 24.24 27.22 19.13
C PRO A 227 25.01 26.34 20.14
N LYS A 228 24.92 26.66 21.44
CA LYS A 228 25.62 25.94 22.52
C LYS A 228 24.72 25.24 23.52
N GLU A 229 23.48 25.70 23.67
CA GLU A 229 22.58 25.24 24.74
C GLU A 229 21.39 24.46 24.18
N ASN A 230 21.00 24.76 22.94
CA ASN A 230 19.93 24.08 22.22
C ASN A 230 20.18 24.13 20.70
N PRO A 231 21.24 23.45 20.20
CA PRO A 231 21.63 23.53 18.78
C PRO A 231 20.60 22.90 17.84
N ASP A 232 19.72 22.04 18.33
CA ASP A 232 18.63 21.44 17.55
C ASP A 232 17.27 22.12 17.84
N GLY A 233 17.30 23.26 18.54
CA GLY A 233 16.10 24.01 18.89
C GLY A 233 15.41 24.57 17.66
N VAL A 234 14.08 24.43 17.62
CA VAL A 234 13.24 24.98 16.55
C VAL A 234 12.43 26.13 17.11
N GLU A 235 12.40 27.26 16.41
CA GLU A 235 11.61 28.43 16.80
C GLU A 235 10.10 28.14 16.80
N LEU A 236 9.35 28.87 17.63
CA LEU A 236 7.88 28.84 17.58
C LEU A 236 7.36 29.35 16.24
N SER A 237 6.47 28.57 15.64
CA SER A 237 5.74 28.94 14.44
C SER A 237 4.27 29.24 14.71
N ASP A 238 3.61 29.82 13.72
CA ASP A 238 2.17 30.04 13.76
C ASP A 238 1.42 28.73 13.65
N CYS A 239 0.47 28.53 14.57
CA CYS A 239 -0.42 27.37 14.52
C CYS A 239 -1.42 27.53 13.37
N PRO A 240 -1.62 26.51 12.51
CA PRO A 240 -2.56 26.59 11.40
C PRO A 240 -4.04 26.58 11.84
N VAL A 241 -4.33 26.23 13.10
CA VAL A 241 -5.69 26.17 13.65
C VAL A 241 -6.08 27.50 14.30
N CYS A 242 -5.28 27.94 15.28
CA CYS A 242 -5.61 29.13 16.08
C CYS A 242 -4.85 30.39 15.68
N TRP A 243 -3.97 30.31 14.67
CA TRP A 243 -3.19 31.40 14.06
C TRP A 243 -2.31 32.20 15.02
N ARG A 244 -2.00 31.61 16.19
CA ARG A 244 -1.10 32.19 17.18
C ARG A 244 0.28 31.56 17.03
N GLN A 245 1.32 32.38 17.22
CA GLN A 245 2.71 31.94 17.30
C GLN A 245 2.95 31.16 18.60
N ALA A 246 2.53 29.89 18.60
CA ALA A 246 2.52 29.01 19.76
C ALA A 246 2.67 27.54 19.38
N PHE A 247 2.96 27.24 18.10
CA PHE A 247 3.26 25.89 17.66
C PHE A 247 4.74 25.60 17.89
N SER A 248 5.02 24.57 18.70
CA SER A 248 6.37 24.14 19.02
C SER A 248 6.65 22.83 18.29
N ALA A 249 7.50 22.92 17.26
CA ALA A 249 8.03 21.73 16.63
C ALA A 249 9.05 21.06 17.56
N THR A 250 9.06 19.73 17.60
CA THR A 250 10.02 18.94 18.39
C THR A 250 11.36 18.78 17.69
N ARG A 251 11.36 18.91 16.35
CA ARG A 251 12.53 18.88 15.48
C ARG A 251 12.18 19.53 14.14
N GLU A 252 13.18 19.88 13.35
CA GLU A 252 12.97 20.30 11.96
C GLU A 252 12.38 19.14 11.13
N ASP A 253 11.67 19.48 10.06
CA ASP A 253 11.27 18.48 9.08
C ASP A 253 12.46 18.06 8.21
N GLU A 254 12.38 16.86 7.65
CA GLU A 254 13.47 16.22 6.91
C GLU A 254 13.85 16.97 5.62
N LEU A 255 12.98 17.86 5.13
CA LEU A 255 13.21 18.65 3.93
C LEU A 255 13.58 20.11 4.23
N ALA A 256 13.73 20.47 5.51
CA ALA A 256 14.01 21.83 5.97
C ALA A 256 13.01 22.89 5.44
N MET A 257 11.73 22.53 5.34
CA MET A 257 10.64 23.39 4.87
C MET A 257 9.88 24.11 5.98
N GLY A 258 10.32 23.97 7.24
CA GLY A 258 9.68 24.59 8.41
C GLY A 258 8.37 23.92 8.83
N GLN A 259 8.16 22.66 8.44
CA GLN A 259 6.92 21.90 8.68
C GLN A 259 7.06 20.80 9.74
N GLY A 260 8.02 20.93 10.67
CA GLY A 260 8.33 19.92 11.69
C GLY A 260 7.13 19.40 12.52
N PRO A 261 7.20 18.16 13.05
CA PRO A 261 6.15 17.61 13.90
C PRO A 261 6.16 18.30 15.27
N GLY A 262 5.01 18.35 15.94
CA GLY A 262 4.91 19.06 17.21
C GLY A 262 3.50 19.35 17.65
N GLN A 263 3.37 20.28 18.59
CA GLN A 263 2.08 20.64 19.18
C GLN A 263 1.94 22.15 19.38
N CYS A 264 0.71 22.66 19.27
CA CYS A 264 0.36 24.01 19.68
C CYS A 264 0.06 24.10 21.17
N PHE A 265 0.82 24.91 21.90
CA PHE A 265 0.58 25.15 23.33
C PHE A 265 -0.66 26.01 23.62
N ALA A 266 -1.21 26.68 22.61
CA ALA A 266 -2.43 27.48 22.76
C ALA A 266 -3.71 26.62 22.62
N CYS A 267 -3.88 25.95 21.47
CA CYS A 267 -5.11 25.21 21.14
C CYS A 267 -4.98 23.69 21.26
N GLY A 268 -3.79 23.15 21.48
CA GLY A 268 -3.57 21.70 21.64
C GLY A 268 -3.41 20.92 20.34
N TYR A 269 -3.55 21.53 19.16
CA TYR A 269 -3.33 20.87 17.86
C TYR A 269 -1.98 20.14 17.80
N GLU A 270 -2.01 18.86 17.49
CA GLU A 270 -0.84 18.00 17.31
C GLU A 270 -0.63 17.66 15.82
N ARG A 271 0.60 17.85 15.34
CA ARG A 271 1.04 17.43 14.01
C ARG A 271 1.97 16.22 14.13
N SER A 272 1.55 15.10 13.55
CA SER A 272 2.36 13.87 13.54
C SER A 272 3.60 14.02 12.64
N PRO A 273 4.66 13.19 12.84
CA PRO A 273 5.79 13.11 11.92
C PRO A 273 5.41 12.85 10.47
N SER A 274 4.44 11.96 10.22
CA SER A 274 3.97 11.66 8.86
C SER A 274 3.25 12.85 8.22
N MET A 275 2.42 13.56 8.98
CA MET A 275 1.77 14.77 8.46
C MET A 275 2.78 15.90 8.24
N SER A 276 3.78 16.02 9.11
CA SER A 276 4.91 16.94 8.93
C SER A 276 5.65 16.69 7.61
N TYR A 277 6.01 15.44 7.33
CA TYR A 277 6.65 15.05 6.08
C TYR A 277 5.76 15.36 4.86
N HIS A 278 4.45 15.15 4.97
CA HIS A 278 3.51 15.50 3.90
C HIS A 278 3.53 16.99 3.57
N LEU A 279 3.36 17.84 4.59
CA LEU A 279 3.34 19.29 4.42
C LEU A 279 4.67 19.80 3.88
N ALA A 280 5.77 19.25 4.39
CA ALA A 280 7.11 19.54 3.90
C ALA A 280 7.26 19.18 2.42
N THR A 281 6.78 18.02 2.00
CA THR A 281 6.83 17.56 0.60
C THR A 281 6.03 18.48 -0.32
N ILE A 282 4.81 18.86 0.09
CA ILE A 282 3.99 19.82 -0.64
C ILE A 282 4.72 21.15 -0.79
N GLU A 283 5.31 21.66 0.29
CA GLU A 283 6.00 22.94 0.26
C GLU A 283 7.28 22.90 -0.58
N HIS A 284 8.06 21.82 -0.45
CA HIS A 284 9.22 21.58 -1.31
C HIS A 284 8.84 21.57 -2.79
N PHE A 285 7.72 20.91 -3.14
CA PHE A 285 7.23 20.89 -4.50
C PHE A 285 6.85 22.28 -5.00
N LYS A 286 6.13 23.08 -4.21
CA LYS A 286 5.79 24.47 -4.56
C LYS A 286 7.04 25.32 -4.78
N VAL A 287 8.02 25.24 -3.89
CA VAL A 287 9.26 26.02 -3.98
C VAL A 287 10.07 25.61 -5.22
N ARG A 288 10.10 24.32 -5.55
CA ARG A 288 10.93 23.79 -6.64
C ARG A 288 10.27 23.85 -8.02
N TRP A 289 8.95 23.75 -8.08
CA TRP A 289 8.20 23.55 -9.33
C TRP A 289 7.00 24.49 -9.50
N GLY A 290 6.71 25.37 -8.53
CA GLY A 290 5.54 26.26 -8.55
C GLY A 290 5.62 27.44 -9.54
N ASP A 291 6.73 27.59 -10.26
CA ASP A 291 6.95 28.64 -11.26
C ASP A 291 6.64 28.20 -12.72
N TYR A 292 6.06 27.00 -12.91
CA TYR A 292 5.64 26.48 -14.23
C TYR A 292 4.12 26.49 -14.44
#